data_AF-A0A4P7D5P1-F1
#
_entry.id   AF-A0A4P7D5P1-F1
#
_cell.length_a   1.000
_cell.length_b   1.000
_cell.length_c   1.000
_cell.angle_alpha   90.00
_cell.angle_beta   90.00
_cell.angle_gamma   90.00
#
_symmetry.space_group_name_H-M   'P 1'
#
loop_
_entity.id
_entity.type
_entity.pdbx_description
1 polymer ?
#
loop_
_entity_poly.entity_id
_entity_poly.type
_entity_poly.pdbx_seq_one_letter_code
_entity_poly.pdbx_strand_id
1 'polypeptide(L)'
;MYPLLEFLATLPQFHADRLACEIVHIGTGCVLSMEDRDPLPQEAMLRARWPGQLENEYRQIEGLDAMNFYMREARKYGAEVSSINRAIAILDQAMGGSTAFSAPVQSRDAFLGVPRNK
;
A
#
# COMPACT_ATOMS: atom_id res chain seq x y z
N MET A 1 -5.29 11.93 8.39
CA MET A 1 -4.50 10.73 8.08
C MET A 1 -3.76 10.98 6.77
N TYR A 2 -2.60 10.35 6.55
CA TYR A 2 -1.76 10.61 5.38
C TYR A 2 -2.36 10.05 4.09
N PRO A 3 -2.12 10.66 2.91
CA PRO A 3 -2.75 10.24 1.66
C PRO A 3 -2.53 8.77 1.30
N LEU A 4 -1.32 8.24 1.52
CA LEU A 4 -1.02 6.81 1.28
C LEU A 4 -1.85 5.88 2.17
N LEU A 5 -2.00 6.20 3.46
CA LEU A 5 -2.83 5.42 4.38
C LEU A 5 -4.32 5.56 4.04
N GLU A 6 -4.78 6.75 3.63
CA GLU A 6 -6.15 6.96 3.14
C GLU A 6 -6.43 6.12 1.90
N PHE A 7 -5.47 6.04 0.96
CA PHE A 7 -5.60 5.15 -0.20
C PHE A 7 -5.70 3.69 0.24
N LEU A 8 -4.78 3.21 1.07
CA LEU A 8 -4.79 1.81 1.51
C LEU A 8 -6.06 1.47 2.30
N ALA A 9 -6.60 2.42 3.07
CA ALA A 9 -7.88 2.30 3.76
C ALA A 9 -9.09 2.12 2.82
N THR A 10 -8.97 2.46 1.53
CA THR A 10 -10.04 2.19 0.54
C THR A 10 -10.05 0.74 0.05
N LEU A 11 -8.98 -0.02 0.29
CA LEU A 11 -8.87 -1.39 -0.16
C LEU A 11 -9.66 -2.33 0.80
N PRO A 12 -10.30 -3.39 0.26
CA PRO A 12 -11.25 -4.21 1.02
C PRO A 12 -10.64 -4.97 2.20
N GLN A 13 -9.33 -5.19 2.20
CA GLN A 13 -8.63 -5.92 3.26
C GLN A 13 -8.18 -5.04 4.44
N PHE A 14 -8.47 -3.74 4.41
CA PHE A 14 -8.06 -2.82 5.47
C PHE A 14 -9.24 -2.24 6.24
N HIS A 15 -9.02 -2.08 7.54
CA HIS A 15 -9.83 -1.25 8.42
C HIS A 15 -9.03 0.00 8.80
N ALA A 16 -9.67 1.17 8.84
CA ALA A 16 -8.99 2.43 9.17
C ALA A 16 -9.29 2.89 10.60
N ASP A 17 -8.23 3.08 11.40
CA ASP A 17 -8.28 3.81 12.66
C ASP A 17 -7.76 5.24 12.44
N ARG A 18 -8.71 6.13 12.17
CA ARG A 18 -8.39 7.54 11.88
C ARG A 18 -7.93 8.31 13.12
N LEU A 19 -8.28 7.86 14.33
CA LEU A 19 -7.86 8.51 15.56
C LEU A 19 -6.39 8.23 15.83
N ALA A 20 -5.97 6.98 15.62
CA ALA A 20 -4.57 6.58 15.72
C ALA A 20 -3.73 6.95 14.47
N CYS A 21 -4.37 7.34 13.36
CA CYS A 21 -3.73 7.50 12.06
C CYS A 21 -3.07 6.21 11.56
N GLU A 22 -3.75 5.08 11.73
CA GLU A 22 -3.27 3.75 11.37
C GLU A 22 -4.33 3.00 10.55
N ILE A 23 -3.90 1.95 9.85
CA ILE A 23 -4.80 0.99 9.21
C ILE A 23 -4.43 -0.42 9.66
N VAL A 24 -5.41 -1.30 9.71
CA VAL A 24 -5.26 -2.69 10.14
C VAL A 24 -5.61 -3.62 9.00
N HIS A 25 -4.68 -4.47 8.62
CA HIS A 25 -4.91 -5.54 7.65
C HIS A 25 -5.75 -6.65 8.29
N ILE A 26 -6.98 -6.83 7.83
CA ILE A 26 -8.00 -7.69 8.46
C ILE A 26 -7.56 -9.16 8.48
N GLY A 27 -6.85 -9.63 7.44
CA GLY A 27 -6.43 -11.03 7.34
C GLY A 27 -5.26 -11.41 8.25
N THR A 28 -4.44 -10.45 8.67
CA THR A 28 -3.20 -10.73 9.43
C THR A 28 -3.12 -10.01 10.77
N GLY A 29 -4.01 -9.05 11.01
CA GLY A 29 -3.93 -8.13 12.16
C GLY A 29 -2.75 -7.16 12.09
N CYS A 30 -2.04 -7.07 10.95
CA CYS A 30 -0.91 -6.17 10.80
C CYS A 30 -1.39 -4.72 10.79
N VAL A 31 -0.83 -3.91 11.68
CA VAL A 31 -1.06 -2.48 11.78
C VAL A 31 -0.03 -1.76 10.92
N LEU A 32 -0.50 -0.88 10.03
CA LEU A 32 0.33 -0.01 9.21
C LEU A 32 0.12 1.44 9.62
N SER A 33 1.22 2.16 9.84
CA SER A 33 1.23 3.60 10.10
C SER A 33 2.35 4.27 9.31
N MET A 34 2.34 5.60 9.21
CA MET A 34 3.41 6.33 8.54
C MET A 34 4.59 6.52 9.49
N GLU A 35 5.80 6.38 8.95
CA GLU A 35 7.03 6.72 9.67
C GLU A 35 7.27 8.23 9.72
N ASP A 36 7.16 8.89 8.57
CA ASP A 36 7.45 10.31 8.41
C ASP A 36 6.19 11.15 8.28
N ARG A 37 6.27 12.38 8.80
CA ARG A 37 5.15 13.33 8.78
C ARG A 37 4.98 14.11 7.49
N ASP A 38 5.96 14.08 6.60
CA ASP A 38 5.89 14.78 5.31
C ASP A 38 6.82 14.16 4.24
N PRO A 39 6.74 12.84 3.98
CA PRO A 39 7.64 12.23 3.03
C PRO A 39 7.29 12.66 1.61
N LEU A 40 8.32 12.87 0.79
CA LEU A 40 8.15 12.91 -0.65
C LEU A 40 7.46 11.61 -1.11
N PRO A 41 6.61 11.65 -2.15
CA PRO A 41 5.81 10.49 -2.54
C PRO A 41 6.62 9.22 -2.83
N GLN A 42 7.85 9.40 -3.32
CA GLN A 42 8.77 8.31 -3.68
C GLN A 42 9.51 7.72 -2.46
N GLU A 43 9.48 8.43 -1.33
CA GLU A 43 10.21 8.12 -0.09
C GLU A 43 9.25 7.78 1.07
N ALA A 44 7.96 7.61 0.78
CA ALA A 44 6.96 7.29 1.79
C ALA A 44 7.29 5.93 2.43
N MET A 45 7.61 5.95 3.73
CA MET A 45 7.90 4.74 4.51
C MET A 45 6.75 4.41 5.45
N LEU A 46 6.34 3.14 5.45
CA LEU A 46 5.33 2.59 6.34
C LEU A 46 5.98 1.79 7.47
N ARG A 47 5.44 1.94 8.67
CA ARG A 47 5.74 1.07 9.81
C ARG A 47 4.70 -0.03 9.87
N ALA A 48 5.15 -1.27 9.85
CA ALA A 48 4.32 -2.46 9.95
C ALA A 48 4.55 -3.17 11.28
N ARG A 49 3.47 -3.50 11.97
CA ARG A 49 3.49 -4.18 13.27
C ARG A 49 2.46 -5.30 13.32
N TRP A 50 2.88 -6.50 13.70
CA TRP A 50 2.02 -7.65 13.84
C TRP A 50 1.47 -7.80 15.27
N PRO A 51 0.38 -8.55 15.46
CA PRO A 51 -0.13 -8.86 16.79
C PRO A 51 0.96 -9.45 17.70
N GLY A 52 1.02 -8.95 18.94
CA GLY A 52 2.02 -9.37 19.92
C GLY A 52 3.36 -8.64 19.86
N GLN A 53 3.60 -7.81 18.84
CA GLN A 53 4.79 -6.96 18.77
C GLN A 53 4.59 -5.64 19.53
N LEU A 54 5.66 -5.21 20.21
CA LEU A 54 5.75 -3.91 20.86
C LEU A 54 5.86 -2.78 19.83
N GLU A 55 5.60 -1.54 20.27
CA GLU A 55 5.63 -0.36 19.39
C GLU A 55 6.99 -0.13 18.73
N ASN A 56 8.08 -0.53 19.37
CA ASN A 56 9.45 -0.38 18.85
C ASN A 56 9.90 -1.56 17.97
N GLU A 57 9.08 -2.59 17.78
CA GLU A 57 9.40 -3.79 17.00
C GLU A 57 8.83 -3.74 15.58
N TYR A 58 8.55 -2.53 15.08
CA TYR A 58 8.01 -2.34 13.75
C TYR A 58 9.04 -2.69 12.65
N ARG A 59 8.51 -3.10 11.49
CA ARG A 59 9.27 -3.23 10.25
C ARG A 59 8.97 -2.06 9.34
N GLN A 60 10.01 -1.56 8.69
CA GLN A 60 9.86 -0.54 7.67
C GLN A 60 9.53 -1.19 6.32
N ILE A 61 8.57 -0.63 5.61
CA ILE A 61 8.16 -1.05 4.28
C ILE A 61 8.08 0.18 3.39
N GLU A 62 8.68 0.11 2.21
CA GLU A 62 8.54 1.15 1.19
C GLU A 62 7.08 1.26 0.74
N GLY A 63 6.56 2.49 0.70
CA GLY A 63 5.15 2.76 0.42
C GLY A 63 4.73 2.30 -0.99
N LEU A 64 5.63 2.42 -1.97
CA LEU A 64 5.39 1.94 -3.34
C LEU A 64 5.27 0.41 -3.39
N ASP A 65 6.16 -0.31 -2.69
CA ASP A 65 6.12 -1.76 -2.61
C ASP A 65 4.89 -2.26 -1.88
N ALA A 66 4.54 -1.63 -0.76
CA ALA A 66 3.32 -1.90 -0.02
C ALA A 66 2.09 -1.71 -0.91
N MET A 67 1.99 -0.58 -1.62
CA MET A 67 0.89 -0.29 -2.53
C MET A 67 0.78 -1.35 -3.62
N ASN A 68 1.88 -1.68 -4.30
CA ASN A 68 1.91 -2.71 -5.35
C ASN A 68 1.53 -4.09 -4.84
N PHE A 69 1.93 -4.44 -3.62
CA PHE A 69 1.53 -5.69 -2.98
C PHE A 69 0.02 -5.70 -2.66
N TYR A 70 -0.46 -4.70 -1.92
CA TYR A 70 -1.84 -4.66 -1.44
C TYR A 70 -2.87 -4.43 -2.55
N MET A 71 -2.52 -3.75 -3.64
CA MET A 71 -3.40 -3.69 -4.82
C MET A 71 -3.55 -5.05 -5.49
N ARG A 72 -2.46 -5.83 -5.60
CA ARG A 72 -2.53 -7.20 -6.16
C ARG A 72 -3.39 -8.10 -5.27
N GLU A 73 -3.30 -7.93 -3.97
CA GLU A 73 -4.13 -8.64 -3.01
C GLU A 73 -5.61 -8.21 -3.08
N ALA A 74 -5.89 -6.91 -3.14
CA ALA A 74 -7.25 -6.37 -3.27
C ALA A 74 -7.97 -6.94 -4.50
N ARG A 75 -7.27 -7.11 -5.63
CA ARG A 75 -7.81 -7.77 -6.83
C ARG A 75 -8.24 -9.21 -6.57
N LYS A 76 -7.51 -9.95 -5.73
CA LYS A 76 -7.90 -11.32 -5.34
C LYS A 76 -9.17 -11.33 -4.49
N TYR A 77 -9.41 -10.25 -3.73
CA TYR A 77 -10.65 -10.04 -2.97
C TYR A 77 -11.79 -9.42 -3.80
N GLY A 78 -11.63 -9.31 -5.12
CA GLY A 78 -12.68 -8.84 -6.03
C GLY A 78 -12.72 -7.34 -6.23
N ALA A 79 -11.72 -6.59 -5.78
CA ALA A 79 -11.64 -5.16 -6.07
C ALA A 79 -11.49 -4.92 -7.58
N GLU A 80 -12.40 -4.12 -8.13
CA GLU A 80 -12.46 -3.82 -9.55
C GLU A 80 -11.24 -2.98 -9.98
N VAL A 81 -10.60 -3.37 -11.09
CA VAL A 81 -9.40 -2.68 -11.61
C VAL A 81 -9.68 -1.20 -11.89
N SER A 82 -10.87 -0.86 -12.41
CA SER A 82 -11.22 0.53 -12.71
C SER A 82 -11.33 1.38 -11.42
N SER A 83 -11.84 0.79 -10.33
CA SER A 83 -11.94 1.42 -9.02
C SER A 83 -10.56 1.65 -8.40
N ILE A 84 -9.66 0.67 -8.50
CA ILE A 84 -8.26 0.80 -8.05
C ILE A 84 -7.55 1.92 -8.82
N ASN A 85 -7.68 1.96 -10.15
CA ASN A 85 -7.02 2.98 -10.97
C ASN A 85 -7.53 4.41 -10.65
N ARG A 86 -8.84 4.57 -10.36
CA ARG A 86 -9.39 5.85 -9.89
C ARG A 86 -8.79 6.27 -8.55
N ALA A 87 -8.65 5.34 -7.61
CA ALA A 87 -8.06 5.62 -6.31
C ALA A 87 -6.57 5.99 -6.41
N ILE A 88 -5.80 5.37 -7.32
CA ILE A 88 -4.41 5.77 -7.61
C ILE A 88 -4.35 7.21 -8.12
N ALA A 89 -5.21 7.58 -9.08
CA ALA A 89 -5.23 8.93 -9.62
C ALA A 89 -5.54 10.00 -8.56
N ILE A 90 -6.40 9.69 -7.58
CA ILE A 90 -6.69 10.56 -6.44
C ILE A 90 -5.47 10.65 -5.51
N LEU A 91 -4.79 9.53 -5.25
CA LEU A 91 -3.56 9.51 -4.46
C LEU A 91 -2.46 10.37 -5.12
N ASP A 92 -2.27 10.23 -6.43
CA ASP A 92 -1.30 11.02 -7.19
C ASP A 92 -1.55 12.51 -7.03
N GLN A 93 -2.81 12.94 -7.18
CA GLN A 93 -3.19 14.34 -6.98
C GLN A 93 -2.93 14.81 -5.54
N ALA A 94 -3.30 14.00 -4.55
CA ALA A 94 -3.09 14.31 -3.14
C ALA A 94 -1.60 14.40 -2.75
N MET A 95 -0.73 13.74 -3.52
CA MET A 95 0.71 13.68 -3.34
C MET A 95 1.48 14.62 -4.29
N GLY A 96 0.81 15.59 -4.92
CA GLY A 96 1.46 16.63 -5.73
C GLY A 96 1.64 16.32 -7.22
N GLY A 97 1.00 15.27 -7.74
CA GLY A 97 0.81 15.01 -9.17
C GLY A 97 2.02 14.47 -9.93
N SER A 98 3.13 14.18 -9.25
CA SER A 98 4.38 13.72 -9.87
C SER A 98 4.96 12.49 -9.16
N THR A 99 4.11 11.51 -8.86
CA THR A 99 4.52 10.31 -8.13
C THR A 99 4.77 9.12 -9.07
N ALA A 100 5.59 8.17 -8.61
CA ALA A 100 5.79 6.90 -9.29
C ALA A 100 4.56 5.96 -9.22
N PHE A 101 3.52 6.30 -8.42
CA PHE A 101 2.33 5.47 -8.24
C PHE A 101 1.47 5.38 -9.52
N SER A 102 1.45 6.45 -10.32
CA SER A 102 0.82 6.50 -11.65
C SER A 102 1.54 5.70 -12.74
N ALA A 103 2.78 5.24 -12.53
CA ALA A 103 3.45 4.40 -13.50
C ALA A 103 2.60 3.12 -13.66
N PRO A 104 2.25 2.71 -14.89
CA PRO A 104 1.39 1.56 -15.09
C PRO A 104 2.02 0.37 -14.36
N VAL A 105 1.27 -0.23 -13.43
CA VAL A 105 1.60 -1.51 -12.81
C VAL A 105 1.84 -2.48 -13.95
N GLN A 106 3.11 -2.61 -14.38
CA GLN A 106 3.43 -3.35 -15.57
C GLN A 106 2.96 -4.77 -15.34
N SER A 107 1.98 -5.11 -16.16
CA SER A 107 1.42 -6.44 -16.35
C SER A 107 2.51 -7.50 -16.25
N ARG A 108 2.20 -8.59 -15.51
CA ARG A 108 2.78 -9.94 -15.61
C ARG A 108 3.99 -10.00 -16.56
N ASP A 109 5.20 -10.09 -16.03
CA ASP A 109 6.30 -10.95 -16.55
C ASP A 109 7.71 -10.60 -16.06
N ALA A 110 7.94 -9.48 -15.36
CA ALA A 110 9.30 -9.09 -14.99
C ALA A 110 9.94 -9.88 -13.82
N PHE A 111 9.21 -10.74 -13.10
CA PHE A 111 9.73 -11.43 -11.89
C PHE A 111 9.62 -12.96 -11.90
N LEU A 112 9.36 -13.58 -13.07
CA LEU A 112 9.50 -15.02 -13.23
C LEU A 112 10.69 -15.33 -14.13
N GLY A 113 11.88 -15.27 -13.54
CA GLY A 113 13.06 -15.98 -14.02
C GLY A 113 12.91 -17.50 -13.87
N VAL A 114 11.82 -18.07 -14.39
CA VAL A 114 11.63 -19.52 -14.48
C VAL A 114 11.86 -19.90 -15.94
N PRO A 115 12.95 -20.62 -16.27
CA PRO A 115 13.16 -21.08 -17.62
C PRO A 115 12.05 -22.09 -17.97
N ARG A 116 11.26 -21.78 -18.99
CA ARG A 116 10.37 -22.74 -19.63
C ARG A 116 11.23 -23.74 -20.40
N ASN A 117 11.49 -24.90 -19.81
CA ASN A 117 12.02 -26.03 -20.57
C ASN A 117 10.98 -26.41 -21.65
N LYS A 118 11.44 -26.39 -22.89
CA LYS A 118 10.79 -27.05 -24.02
C LYS A 118 11.00 -28.56 -23.91
#